data_AF-R0KUN7-F1
#
_entry.id   AF-R0KUN7-F1
#
_cell.length_a   1.000
_cell.length_b   1.000
_cell.length_c   1.000
_cell.angle_alpha   90.00
_cell.angle_beta   90.00
_cell.angle_gamma   90.00
#
_symmetry.space_group_name_H-M   'P 1'
#
loop_
_entity.id
_entity.type
_entity.pdbx_description
1 polymer ?
#
loop_
_entity_poly.entity_id
_entity_poly.type
_entity_poly.pdbx_seq_one_letter_code
_entity_poly.pdbx_strand_id
1 'polypeptide(L)'
;MEDYFFISVIVILVFYILLQKIQSNLKQVKLEDKISVALIVNKSLNMSTGKILAQLGHALFNIVTLFHHKKDLYETWKQSRTEVVLYEASIEEIKSLSTVLHKHNIRYNKIIDAGRTQIPSGSNTILIIGPGNSNVIDNFLSHLPLYSKN
;
A
#
# COMPACT_ATOMS: atom_id res chain seq x y z
N MET A 1 -56.93 10.65 -15.35
CA MET A 1 -55.76 11.53 -15.13
C MET A 1 -55.05 11.17 -13.83
N GLU A 2 -55.77 10.83 -12.76
CA GLU A 2 -55.19 10.50 -11.45
C GLU A 2 -54.37 9.19 -11.44
N ASP A 3 -54.75 8.16 -12.21
CA ASP A 3 -54.03 6.88 -12.20
C ASP A 3 -52.59 6.97 -12.72
N TYR A 4 -52.34 7.82 -13.73
CA TYR A 4 -51.00 8.07 -14.25
C TYR A 4 -50.13 8.88 -13.28
N PHE A 5 -50.76 9.69 -12.42
CA PHE A 5 -50.06 10.44 -11.39
C PHE A 5 -49.50 9.48 -10.33
N PHE A 6 -50.30 8.54 -9.83
CA PHE A 6 -49.82 7.55 -8.86
C PHE A 6 -48.74 6.62 -9.42
N ILE A 7 -48.91 6.13 -10.65
CA ILE A 7 -47.89 5.28 -11.30
C ILE A 7 -46.57 6.05 -11.48
N SER A 8 -46.61 7.31 -11.90
CA SER A 8 -45.39 8.10 -12.09
C SER A 8 -44.66 8.38 -10.77
N VAL A 9 -45.39 8.65 -9.68
CA VAL A 9 -44.80 8.82 -8.33
C VAL A 9 -44.11 7.53 -7.86
N ILE A 10 -44.73 6.37 -8.08
CA ILE A 10 -44.15 5.06 -7.72
C ILE A 10 -42.87 4.80 -8.52
N VAL A 11 -42.87 5.06 -9.82
CA VAL A 11 -41.68 4.87 -10.67
C VAL A 11 -40.54 5.78 -10.23
N ILE A 12 -40.82 7.05 -9.92
CA ILE A 12 -39.81 8.00 -9.41
C ILE A 12 -39.25 7.53 -8.06
N LEU A 13 -40.10 7.06 -7.15
CA LEU A 13 -39.67 6.54 -5.85
C LEU A 13 -38.80 5.29 -5.98
N VAL A 14 -39.20 4.33 -6.81
CA VAL A 14 -38.40 3.11 -7.08
C VAL A 14 -37.06 3.47 -7.71
N PHE A 15 -37.06 4.38 -8.69
CA PHE A 15 -35.83 4.86 -9.32
C PHE A 15 -34.92 5.59 -8.32
N TYR A 16 -35.48 6.42 -7.44
CA TYR A 16 -34.74 7.10 -6.38
C TYR A 16 -34.11 6.11 -5.40
N ILE A 17 -34.85 5.07 -4.98
CA ILE A 17 -34.32 4.01 -4.11
C ILE A 17 -33.20 3.23 -4.81
N LEU A 18 -33.34 2.93 -6.11
CA LEU A 18 -32.30 2.28 -6.90
C LEU A 18 -31.04 3.16 -7.01
N LEU A 19 -31.20 4.46 -7.27
CA LEU A 19 -30.09 5.42 -7.30
C LEU A 19 -29.40 5.51 -5.93
N GLN A 20 -30.16 5.58 -4.84
CA GLN A 20 -29.61 5.57 -3.48
C GLN A 20 -28.81 4.30 -3.19
N LYS A 21 -29.31 3.13 -3.60
CA LYS A 21 -28.63 1.84 -3.39
C LYS A 21 -27.35 1.70 -4.23
N ILE A 22 -27.34 2.21 -5.45
CA ILE A 22 -26.14 2.29 -6.29
C ILE A 22 -25.11 3.22 -5.63
N GLN A 23 -25.53 4.40 -5.18
CA GLN A 23 -24.65 5.34 -4.49
C GLN A 23 -24.10 4.77 -3.17
N SER A 24 -24.92 4.05 -2.39
CA SER A 24 -24.45 3.42 -1.14
C SER A 24 -23.44 2.31 -1.40
N ASN A 25 -23.63 1.51 -2.44
CA ASN A 25 -22.70 0.43 -2.82
C ASN A 25 -21.35 1.02 -3.31
N LEU A 26 -21.40 2.08 -4.14
CA LEU A 26 -20.20 2.83 -4.54
C LEU A 26 -19.48 3.48 -3.34
N LYS A 27 -20.23 3.95 -2.33
CA LYS A 27 -19.66 4.52 -1.11
C LYS A 27 -19.04 3.43 -0.22
N GLN A 28 -19.65 2.25 -0.14
CA GLN A 28 -19.13 1.09 0.59
C GLN A 28 -17.83 0.57 -0.05
N VAL A 29 -17.78 0.51 -1.39
CA VAL A 29 -16.53 0.24 -2.14
C VAL A 29 -15.44 1.28 -1.83
N LYS A 30 -15.79 2.49 -1.38
CA LYS A 30 -14.87 3.61 -1.14
C LYS A 30 -14.51 3.84 0.34
N LEU A 31 -15.19 3.19 1.29
CA LEU A 31 -15.08 3.46 2.74
C LEU A 31 -14.12 2.53 3.50
N GLU A 32 -13.58 1.48 2.86
CA GLU A 32 -12.68 0.49 3.48
C GLU A 32 -11.24 0.49 2.94
N ASP A 33 -10.87 1.47 2.12
CA ASP A 33 -9.53 1.58 1.53
C ASP A 33 -8.50 2.14 2.54
N LYS A 34 -8.20 1.38 3.61
CA LYS A 34 -7.01 1.63 4.45
C LYS A 34 -5.78 1.63 3.51
N ILE A 35 -4.94 2.67 3.52
CA ILE A 35 -3.78 2.77 2.63
C ILE A 35 -2.49 2.49 3.42
N SER A 36 -1.83 1.36 3.26
CA SER A 36 -0.59 1.07 4.00
C SER A 36 0.67 1.18 3.15
N VAL A 37 1.80 1.23 3.84
CA VAL A 37 3.13 1.07 3.27
C VAL A 37 3.83 -0.06 4.03
N ALA A 38 4.42 -0.99 3.30
CA ALA A 38 5.28 -2.01 3.89
C ALA A 38 6.74 -1.76 3.50
N LEU A 39 7.62 -1.85 4.50
CA LEU A 39 9.07 -1.78 4.34
C LEU A 39 9.63 -3.16 4.69
N ILE A 40 10.34 -3.78 3.75
CA ILE A 40 10.91 -5.11 3.92
C ILE A 40 12.43 -5.00 3.95
N VAL A 41 13.02 -5.27 5.10
CA VAL A 41 14.46 -5.26 5.32
C VAL A 41 15.07 -6.55 4.78
N ASN A 42 16.14 -6.43 4.00
CA ASN A 42 16.91 -7.58 3.54
C ASN A 42 17.78 -8.14 4.67
N LYS A 43 17.32 -9.22 5.30
CA LYS A 43 18.04 -9.87 6.41
C LYS A 43 19.33 -10.56 5.96
N SER A 44 19.42 -10.97 4.69
CA SER A 44 20.61 -11.63 4.14
C SER A 44 21.85 -10.73 4.13
N LEU A 45 21.70 -9.40 4.29
CA LEU A 45 22.81 -8.46 4.34
C LEU A 45 23.43 -8.27 5.73
N ASN A 46 22.84 -8.87 6.78
CA ASN A 46 23.31 -8.76 8.17
C ASN A 46 23.68 -7.32 8.57
N MET A 47 22.83 -6.36 8.19
CA MET A 47 23.09 -4.94 8.42
C MET A 47 23.03 -4.61 9.92
N SER A 48 23.93 -3.74 10.39
CA SER A 48 23.81 -3.18 11.73
C SER A 48 22.56 -2.33 11.87
N THR A 49 22.01 -2.20 13.08
CA THR A 49 20.82 -1.38 13.34
C THR A 49 20.96 0.05 12.81
N GLY A 50 22.14 0.65 12.96
CA GLY A 50 22.41 2.00 12.45
C GLY A 50 22.29 2.10 10.91
N LYS A 51 22.79 1.09 10.18
CA LYS A 51 22.64 1.05 8.71
C LYS A 51 21.19 0.85 8.31
N ILE A 52 20.44 -0.02 9.00
CA ILE A 52 19.01 -0.25 8.74
C ILE A 52 18.23 1.06 8.90
N LEU A 53 18.46 1.79 9.99
CA LEU A 53 17.80 3.08 10.24
C LEU A 53 18.12 4.13 9.16
N ALA A 54 19.38 4.22 8.72
CA ALA A 54 19.76 5.11 7.64
C ALA A 54 19.02 4.78 6.33
N GLN A 55 18.94 3.48 5.98
CA GLN A 55 18.23 3.01 4.80
C GLN A 55 16.71 3.25 4.92
N LEU A 56 16.13 3.07 6.11
CA LEU A 56 14.72 3.39 6.37
C LEU A 56 14.44 4.88 6.20
N GLY A 57 15.36 5.75 6.61
CA GLY A 57 15.28 7.19 6.35
C GLY A 57 15.19 7.51 4.85
N HIS A 58 16.03 6.87 4.03
CA HIS A 58 15.94 7.00 2.57
C HIS A 58 14.63 6.45 1.99
N ALA A 59 14.15 5.31 2.51
CA ALA A 59 12.87 4.75 2.11
C ALA A 59 11.70 5.69 2.39
N LEU A 60 11.64 6.24 3.62
CA LEU A 60 10.62 7.20 4.04
C LEU A 60 10.68 8.48 3.21
N PHE A 61 11.87 8.98 2.91
CA PHE A 61 12.01 10.15 2.04
C PHE A 61 11.38 9.90 0.66
N ASN A 62 11.64 8.75 0.04
CA ASN A 62 11.02 8.39 -1.24
C ASN A 62 9.49 8.32 -1.17
N ILE A 63 8.95 7.81 -0.06
CA ILE A 63 7.50 7.74 0.19
C ILE A 63 6.91 9.16 0.31
N VAL A 64 7.56 10.04 1.07
CA VAL A 64 7.14 11.43 1.25
C VAL A 64 7.19 12.19 -0.09
N THR A 65 8.24 12.02 -0.88
CA THR A 65 8.31 12.60 -2.23
C THR A 65 7.16 12.12 -3.11
N LEU A 66 6.82 10.84 -3.05
CA LEU A 66 5.67 10.30 -3.79
C LEU A 66 4.35 10.96 -3.34
N PHE A 67 4.14 11.13 -2.03
CA PHE A 67 2.97 11.81 -1.49
C PHE A 67 2.88 13.28 -1.92
N HIS A 68 4.02 13.97 -1.99
CA HIS A 68 4.06 15.34 -2.49
C HIS A 68 3.53 15.46 -3.93
N HIS A 69 3.79 14.46 -4.79
CA HIS A 69 3.26 14.42 -6.16
C HIS A 69 1.84 13.84 -6.26
N LYS A 70 1.35 13.12 -5.25
CA LYS A 70 0.05 12.46 -5.23
C LYS A 70 -0.77 12.88 -4.01
N LYS A 71 -1.23 14.13 -4.02
CA LYS A 71 -1.95 14.74 -2.88
C LYS A 71 -3.18 13.94 -2.46
N ASP A 72 -3.98 13.43 -3.39
CA ASP A 72 -5.18 12.63 -3.06
C ASP A 72 -4.85 11.33 -2.33
N LEU A 73 -3.77 10.66 -2.74
CA LEU A 73 -3.27 9.45 -2.07
C LEU A 73 -2.79 9.77 -0.66
N TYR A 74 -2.10 10.90 -0.50
CA TYR A 74 -1.65 11.38 0.82
C TYR A 74 -2.81 11.75 1.73
N GLU A 75 -3.82 12.47 1.24
CA GLU A 75 -4.99 12.81 2.05
C GLU A 75 -5.77 11.57 2.47
N THR A 76 -5.89 10.59 1.57
CA THR A 76 -6.52 9.28 1.91
C THR A 76 -5.72 8.58 3.00
N TRP A 77 -4.40 8.44 2.81
CA TRP A 77 -3.48 7.83 3.78
C TRP A 77 -3.53 8.49 5.16
N LYS A 78 -3.59 9.83 5.18
CA LYS A 78 -3.69 10.63 6.41
C LYS A 78 -5.02 10.44 7.12
N GLN A 79 -6.13 10.38 6.38
CA GLN A 79 -7.47 10.16 6.93
C GLN A 79 -7.63 8.74 7.49
N SER A 80 -7.02 7.76 6.84
CA SER A 80 -7.09 6.35 7.25
C SER A 80 -6.16 5.96 8.41
N ARG A 81 -5.48 6.93 9.05
CA ARG A 81 -4.54 6.76 10.19
C ARG A 81 -3.56 5.60 9.98
N THR A 82 -3.03 5.47 8.77
CA THR A 82 -2.47 4.19 8.36
C THR A 82 -0.98 4.03 8.66
N GLU A 83 -0.61 2.78 8.91
CA GLU A 83 0.68 2.36 9.41
C GLU A 83 1.70 2.16 8.29
N VAL A 84 2.95 2.51 8.62
CA VAL A 84 4.12 1.99 7.93
C VAL A 84 4.58 0.77 8.72
N VAL A 85 4.54 -0.42 8.11
CA VAL A 85 4.86 -1.68 8.78
C VAL A 85 6.21 -2.19 8.31
N LEU A 86 7.02 -2.66 9.25
CA LEU A 86 8.38 -3.14 9.00
C LEU A 86 8.42 -4.67 9.06
N TYR A 87 8.88 -5.29 7.99
CA TYR A 87 9.07 -6.73 7.83
C TYR A 87 10.53 -7.05 7.55
N GLU A 88 10.88 -8.32 7.62
CA GLU A 88 12.18 -8.82 7.18
C GLU A 88 12.03 -10.02 6.25
N ALA A 89 12.93 -10.12 5.27
CA ALA A 89 12.94 -11.20 4.30
C ALA A 89 14.36 -11.44 3.79
N SER A 90 14.62 -12.67 3.33
CA SER A 90 15.84 -13.04 2.60
C SER A 90 15.87 -12.41 1.21
N ILE A 91 17.04 -12.39 0.58
CA ILE A 91 17.19 -11.90 -0.79
C ILE A 91 16.38 -12.74 -1.81
N GLU A 92 16.23 -14.04 -1.59
CA GLU A 92 15.42 -14.94 -2.40
C GLU A 92 13.93 -14.58 -2.31
N GLU A 93 13.42 -14.39 -1.09
CA GLU A 93 12.04 -13.96 -0.83
C GLU A 93 11.77 -12.59 -1.45
N ILE A 94 12.69 -11.62 -1.30
CA ILE A 94 12.57 -10.28 -1.89
C ILE A 94 12.53 -10.34 -3.42
N LYS A 95 13.34 -11.21 -4.05
CA LYS A 95 13.32 -11.41 -5.51
C LYS A 95 12.00 -12.01 -5.97
N SER A 96 11.55 -13.08 -5.31
CA SER A 96 10.26 -13.73 -5.59
C SER A 96 9.09 -12.74 -5.45
N LEU A 97 9.06 -12.01 -4.34
CA LEU A 97 8.06 -11.00 -4.05
C LEU A 97 8.05 -9.89 -5.10
N SER A 98 9.21 -9.37 -5.50
CA SER A 98 9.32 -8.37 -6.58
C SER A 98 8.69 -8.86 -7.89
N THR A 99 8.92 -10.12 -8.27
CA THR A 99 8.34 -10.72 -9.48
C THR A 99 6.82 -10.83 -9.38
N VAL A 100 6.31 -11.27 -8.22
CA VAL A 100 4.87 -11.39 -7.99
C VAL A 100 4.19 -10.02 -8.01
N LEU A 101 4.77 -9.02 -7.34
CA LEU A 101 4.25 -7.65 -7.32
C LEU A 101 4.21 -7.04 -8.72
N HIS A 102 5.29 -7.24 -9.51
CA HIS A 102 5.34 -6.80 -10.91
C HIS A 102 4.22 -7.45 -11.74
N LYS A 103 4.02 -8.77 -11.60
CA LYS A 103 2.97 -9.50 -12.31
C LYS A 103 1.55 -8.98 -12.00
N HIS A 104 1.32 -8.50 -10.77
CA HIS A 104 0.03 -7.99 -10.31
C HIS A 104 -0.09 -6.46 -10.41
N ASN A 105 0.85 -5.78 -11.09
CA ASN A 105 0.92 -4.32 -11.19
C ASN A 105 0.86 -3.60 -9.84
N ILE A 106 1.38 -4.23 -8.79
CA ILE A 106 1.49 -3.60 -7.47
C ILE A 106 2.72 -2.70 -7.47
N ARG A 107 2.53 -1.45 -7.04
CA ARG A 107 3.63 -0.49 -6.93
C ARG A 107 4.60 -0.92 -5.84
N TYR A 108 5.88 -1.00 -6.20
CA TYR A 108 6.98 -1.17 -5.27
C TYR A 108 8.19 -0.34 -5.70
N ASN A 109 9.11 -0.09 -4.77
CA ASN A 109 10.40 0.57 -5.02
C ASN A 109 11.51 -0.16 -4.25
N LYS A 110 12.74 -0.10 -4.74
CA LYS A 110 13.92 -0.73 -4.12
C LYS A 110 14.89 0.35 -3.68
N ILE A 111 15.32 0.28 -2.42
CA ILE A 111 16.48 1.03 -1.96
C ILE A 111 17.71 0.19 -2.20
N ILE A 112 18.65 0.75 -2.94
CA ILE A 112 19.88 0.07 -3.35
C ILE A 112 21.04 0.79 -2.67
N ASP A 113 21.93 0.04 -2.03
CA ASP A 113 23.16 0.64 -1.53
C ASP A 113 24.07 1.02 -2.71
N ALA A 114 24.40 2.31 -2.78
CA ALA A 114 25.27 2.88 -3.80
C ALA A 114 26.75 2.48 -3.65
N GLY A 115 27.08 1.58 -2.72
CA GLY A 115 28.42 1.02 -2.56
C GLY A 115 29.35 1.86 -1.70
N ARG A 116 28.80 2.63 -0.75
CA ARG A 116 29.61 3.38 0.24
C ARG A 116 29.72 2.67 1.58
N THR A 117 29.15 1.47 1.72
CA THR A 117 29.19 0.68 2.94
C THR A 117 29.73 -0.74 2.67
N GLN A 118 30.03 -1.49 3.73
CA GLN A 118 30.56 -2.87 3.71
C GLN A 118 29.58 -3.93 3.12
N ILE A 119 28.53 -3.52 2.42
CA ILE A 119 27.53 -4.37 1.76
C ILE A 119 27.96 -4.51 0.29
N PRO A 120 27.75 -5.66 -0.38
CA PRO A 120 28.02 -5.77 -1.81
C PRO A 120 27.26 -4.68 -2.59
N SER A 121 28.00 -3.84 -3.34
CA SER A 121 27.43 -2.75 -4.14
C SER A 121 26.28 -3.24 -5.02
N GLY A 122 25.19 -2.47 -5.10
CA GLY A 122 24.01 -2.85 -5.88
C GLY A 122 23.04 -3.81 -5.16
N SER A 123 23.30 -4.15 -3.90
CA SER A 123 22.36 -4.95 -3.10
C SER A 123 21.09 -4.17 -2.77
N ASN A 124 19.94 -4.81 -2.94
CA ASN A 124 18.65 -4.29 -2.45
C ASN A 124 18.62 -4.36 -0.93
N THR A 125 18.67 -3.20 -0.25
CA THR A 125 18.68 -3.10 1.21
C THR A 125 17.26 -3.12 1.78
N ILE A 126 16.34 -2.38 1.16
CA ILE A 126 14.94 -2.27 1.58
C ILE A 126 14.03 -2.31 0.35
N LEU A 127 13.04 -3.20 0.37
CA LEU A 127 11.93 -3.16 -0.58
C LEU A 127 10.78 -2.36 0.04
N ILE A 128 10.24 -1.40 -0.71
CA ILE A 128 9.08 -0.59 -0.35
C ILE A 128 7.90 -1.10 -1.16
N ILE A 129 6.77 -1.41 -0.52
CA ILE A 129 5.53 -1.78 -1.20
C ILE A 129 4.45 -0.78 -0.83
N GLY A 130 3.72 -0.33 -1.84
CA GLY A 130 2.75 0.75 -1.69
C GLY A 130 3.40 2.15 -1.84
N PRO A 131 2.75 3.22 -1.32
CA PRO A 131 1.46 3.23 -0.63
C PRO A 131 0.32 2.67 -1.51
N GLY A 132 -0.57 1.88 -0.91
CA GLY A 132 -1.72 1.25 -1.60
C GLY A 132 -2.70 0.60 -0.63
N ASN A 133 -3.79 0.02 -1.15
CA ASN A 133 -4.81 -0.64 -0.33
C ASN A 133 -4.18 -1.71 0.57
N SER A 134 -4.44 -1.65 1.87
CA SER A 134 -3.83 -2.52 2.88
C SER A 134 -4.19 -3.98 2.71
N ASN A 135 -5.46 -4.29 2.44
CA ASN A 135 -5.89 -5.67 2.21
C ASN A 135 -5.15 -6.29 1.01
N VAL A 136 -4.92 -5.49 -0.04
CA VAL A 136 -4.14 -5.93 -1.21
C VAL A 136 -2.68 -6.15 -0.83
N ILE A 137 -2.05 -5.24 -0.09
CA ILE A 137 -0.65 -5.34 0.33
C ILE A 137 -0.45 -6.56 1.26
N ASP A 138 -1.32 -6.72 2.25
CA ASP A 138 -1.22 -7.75 3.29
C ASP A 138 -1.31 -9.17 2.69
N ASN A 139 -2.07 -9.36 1.61
CA ASN A 139 -2.11 -10.62 0.86
C ASN A 139 -0.73 -11.09 0.40
N PHE A 140 0.18 -10.17 0.09
CA PHE A 140 1.54 -10.50 -0.35
C PHE A 140 2.52 -10.65 0.81
N LEU A 141 2.16 -10.24 2.03
CA LEU A 141 3.10 -10.12 3.16
C LEU A 141 2.74 -10.99 4.36
N SER A 142 1.57 -11.62 4.37
CA SER A 142 1.07 -12.47 5.46
C SER A 142 2.03 -13.60 5.88
N HIS A 143 2.92 -14.04 4.99
CA HIS A 143 3.92 -15.07 5.25
C HIS A 143 5.26 -14.53 5.75
N LEU A 144 5.48 -13.22 5.69
CA LEU A 144 6.72 -12.59 6.14
C LEU A 144 6.64 -12.22 7.63
N PRO A 145 7.70 -12.48 8.41
CA PRO A 145 7.74 -12.05 9.78
C PRO A 145 7.88 -10.52 9.88
N LEU A 146 7.29 -9.95 10.95
CA LEU A 146 7.60 -8.58 11.35
C LEU A 146 9.08 -8.48 11.70
N TYR A 147 9.69 -7.33 11.39
CA TYR A 147 11.09 -7.10 11.72
C TYR A 147 11.29 -7.15 13.23
N SER A 148 12.26 -7.96 13.67
CA SER A 148 12.66 -8.07 15.06
C SER A 148 14.17 -7.88 15.17
N LYS A 149 14.61 -7.15 16.21
CA LYS A 149 16.03 -7.12 16.55
C LYS A 149 16.33 -8.38 17.36
N ASN A 150 16.91 -9.38 16.71
CA ASN A 150 17.57 -10.50 17.41
C ASN A 150 18.82 -10.01 18.16
#